data_AF-A0A8C5KXM4-F1
#
_entry.id   AF-A0A8C5KXM4-F1
#
_cell.length_a   1.000
_cell.length_b   1.000
_cell.length_c   1.000
_cell.angle_alpha   90.00
_cell.angle_beta   90.00
_cell.angle_gamma   90.00
#
_symmetry.space_group_name_H-M   'P 1'
#
loop_
_entity.id
_entity.type
_entity.pdbx_description
1 polymer ?
#
loop_
_entity_poly.entity_id
_entity_poly.type
_entity_poly.pdbx_seq_one_letter_code
_entity_poly.pdbx_strand_id
1 'polypeptide(L)'
;MNWHMIIPGLIVVVIKAVGMTVFLLYLPVFVKSSDGPMSMESYGTDNMQNVSQIFERNNESFTPTESYGTACSKDWDLYQGRCFWFSISESPWNASNEDCIRKGAMLAIADTPEKLNYLQGIAGAEKYFIGLIRQPAEKNWRWINKSLFRGTVANENPNFNCVTIGLTKTFDAALCDTSYRWICEKTPK
;
A
#
# COMPACT_ATOMS: atom_id res chain seq x y z
N MET A 1 -2.43 -32.77 54.45
CA MET A 1 -2.06 -32.53 53.04
C MET A 1 -2.80 -31.30 52.55
N ASN A 2 -2.09 -30.27 52.07
CA ASN A 2 -2.67 -28.99 51.67
C ASN A 2 -3.23 -29.08 50.24
N TRP A 3 -4.48 -29.56 50.11
CA TRP A 3 -5.18 -29.75 48.83
C TRP A 3 -5.41 -28.45 48.03
N HIS A 4 -5.40 -27.28 48.69
CA HIS A 4 -5.63 -25.98 48.07
C HIS A 4 -4.51 -25.48 47.14
N MET A 5 -3.30 -26.06 47.20
CA MET A 5 -2.20 -25.71 46.29
C MET A 5 -2.02 -26.72 45.14
N ILE A 6 -2.59 -27.92 45.26
CA ILE A 6 -2.43 -29.00 44.28
C ILE A 6 -3.38 -28.80 43.11
N ILE A 7 -4.64 -28.45 43.41
CA ILE A 7 -5.69 -28.22 42.41
C ILE A 7 -5.32 -27.10 41.41
N PRO A 8 -4.90 -25.90 41.83
CA PRO A 8 -4.52 -24.85 40.89
C PRO A 8 -3.25 -25.21 40.09
N GLY A 9 -2.29 -25.93 40.70
CA GLY A 9 -1.10 -26.40 40.01
C GLY A 9 -1.43 -27.36 38.88
N LEU A 10 -2.32 -28.33 39.11
CA LEU A 10 -2.76 -29.28 38.09
C LEU A 10 -3.52 -28.59 36.94
N ILE A 11 -4.36 -27.59 37.25
CA ILE A 11 -5.07 -26.81 36.23
C ILE A 11 -4.09 -26.06 35.31
N VAL A 12 -3.07 -25.41 35.89
CA VAL A 12 -2.04 -24.71 35.09
C VAL A 12 -1.26 -25.67 34.21
N VAL A 13 -0.90 -26.86 34.73
CA VAL A 13 -0.21 -27.90 33.94
C VAL A 13 -1.08 -28.38 32.78
N VAL A 14 -2.37 -28.62 33.01
CA VAL A 14 -3.32 -29.02 31.96
C VAL A 14 -3.48 -27.92 30.91
N ILE A 15 -3.60 -26.64 31.31
CA ILE A 15 -3.72 -25.51 30.35
C ILE A 15 -2.46 -25.39 29.49
N LYS A 16 -1.26 -25.57 30.06
CA LYS A 16 0.00 -25.54 29.30
C LYS A 16 0.12 -26.74 28.35
N ALA A 17 -0.28 -27.93 28.79
CA ALA A 17 -0.28 -29.12 27.95
C ALA A 17 -1.26 -29.00 26.78
N VAL A 18 -2.50 -28.57 27.04
CA VAL A 18 -3.53 -28.34 26.01
C VAL A 18 -3.12 -27.19 25.07
N GLY A 19 -2.56 -26.10 25.61
CA GLY A 19 -2.07 -24.99 24.80
C GLY A 19 -0.92 -25.39 23.86
N MET A 20 0.04 -26.19 24.35
CA MET A 20 1.15 -26.72 23.55
C MET A 20 0.68 -27.70 22.47
N THR A 21 -0.27 -28.60 22.78
CA THR A 21 -0.80 -29.54 21.79
C THR A 21 -1.63 -28.84 20.73
N VAL A 22 -2.47 -27.88 21.12
CA VAL A 22 -3.19 -27.01 20.18
C VAL A 22 -2.20 -26.24 19.31
N PHE A 23 -1.17 -25.61 19.88
CA PHE A 23 -0.16 -24.89 19.12
C PHE A 23 0.56 -25.78 18.08
N LEU A 24 0.94 -27.01 18.46
CA LEU A 24 1.55 -27.98 17.52
C LEU A 24 0.59 -28.48 16.43
N LEU A 25 -0.71 -28.58 16.72
CA LEU A 25 -1.73 -28.98 15.73
C LEU A 25 -2.08 -27.85 14.75
N TYR A 26 -1.98 -26.59 15.16
CA TYR A 26 -2.27 -25.42 14.32
C TYR A 26 -1.05 -24.87 13.57
N LEU A 27 0.18 -25.12 14.05
CA LEU A 27 1.42 -24.78 13.34
C LEU A 27 1.49 -25.28 11.87
N PRO A 28 1.12 -26.52 11.52
CA PRO A 28 1.17 -26.98 10.13
C PRO A 28 0.10 -26.33 9.22
N VAL A 29 -0.92 -25.66 9.78
CA VAL A 29 -1.94 -24.93 9.00
C VAL A 29 -1.45 -23.54 8.62
N PHE A 30 -0.73 -22.85 9.51
CA PHE A 30 -0.19 -21.50 9.24
C PHE A 30 1.05 -21.51 8.33
N VAL A 31 1.91 -22.53 8.40
CA VAL A 31 3.12 -22.61 7.55
C VAL A 31 2.78 -23.06 6.12
N LYS A 32 1.61 -23.66 5.88
CA LYS A 32 1.22 -24.17 4.55
C LYS A 32 0.57 -23.12 3.62
N SER A 33 0.50 -21.85 4.03
CA SER A 33 -0.12 -20.77 3.23
C SER A 33 0.87 -19.73 2.66
N SER A 34 2.17 -19.96 2.78
CA SER A 34 3.20 -19.16 2.10
C SER A 34 4.31 -20.09 1.64
N ASP A 35 4.58 -20.07 0.33
CA ASP A 35 5.62 -20.80 -0.42
C ASP A 35 5.17 -22.12 -1.05
N GLY A 36 4.48 -22.01 -2.18
CA GLY A 36 4.62 -23.01 -3.24
C GLY A 36 5.92 -22.72 -4.02
N PRO A 37 6.83 -23.69 -4.20
CA PRO A 37 7.95 -23.53 -5.12
C PRO A 37 7.46 -23.76 -6.55
N MET A 38 7.36 -22.71 -7.36
CA MET A 38 7.40 -22.86 -8.82
C MET A 38 8.86 -22.91 -9.26
N SER A 39 9.39 -24.12 -9.36
CA SER A 39 10.58 -24.40 -10.15
C SER A 39 10.25 -24.17 -11.63
N MET A 40 10.90 -23.17 -12.23
CA MET A 40 10.91 -22.97 -13.68
C MET A 40 11.84 -24.03 -14.30
N GLU A 41 11.28 -25.16 -14.73
CA GLU A 41 11.98 -26.05 -15.65
C GLU A 41 11.80 -25.54 -17.07
N SER A 42 12.90 -25.05 -17.63
CA SER A 42 13.12 -24.84 -19.05
C SER A 42 13.18 -26.21 -19.75
N TYR A 43 12.12 -26.56 -20.48
CA TYR A 43 12.23 -27.51 -21.59
C TYR A 43 12.01 -26.73 -22.89
N GLY A 44 13.12 -26.43 -23.56
CA GLY A 44 13.07 -26.15 -24.98
C GLY A 44 12.71 -27.42 -25.73
N THR A 45 11.75 -27.32 -26.63
CA THR A 45 11.55 -28.28 -27.71
C THR A 45 11.33 -27.50 -29.00
N ASP A 46 12.23 -27.77 -29.94
CA ASP A 46 12.16 -27.36 -31.33
C ASP A 46 10.84 -27.83 -31.95
N ASN A 47 10.08 -26.90 -32.53
CA ASN A 47 9.42 -27.18 -33.81
C ASN A 47 9.06 -25.89 -34.54
N MET A 48 9.89 -25.53 -35.50
CA MET A 48 9.64 -24.44 -36.44
C MET A 48 8.71 -24.96 -37.56
N GLN A 49 7.40 -24.84 -37.36
CA GLN A 49 6.41 -24.97 -38.43
C GLN A 49 5.83 -23.60 -38.78
N ASN A 50 6.64 -22.86 -39.53
CA ASN A 50 6.31 -21.93 -40.60
C ASN A 50 4.87 -21.35 -40.64
N VAL A 51 4.55 -20.39 -39.78
CA VAL A 51 3.32 -19.57 -39.88
C VAL A 51 3.54 -18.42 -40.88
N SER A 52 4.13 -18.69 -42.03
CA SER A 52 4.50 -17.67 -43.02
C SER A 52 3.49 -17.51 -44.16
N GLN A 53 2.22 -17.91 -44.01
CA GLN A 53 1.24 -17.82 -45.11
C GLN A 53 -0.15 -17.29 -44.74
N ILE A 54 -0.32 -16.62 -43.59
CA ILE A 54 -1.59 -15.93 -43.29
C ILE A 54 -1.31 -14.47 -42.94
N PHE A 55 -0.86 -13.69 -43.91
CA PHE A 55 -1.10 -12.24 -43.97
C PHE A 55 -0.90 -11.79 -45.41
N GLU A 56 -1.85 -12.19 -46.27
CA GLU A 56 -2.03 -11.46 -47.52
C GLU A 56 -2.61 -10.08 -47.19
N ARG A 57 -1.75 -9.07 -47.34
CA ARG A 57 -2.05 -7.79 -47.98
C ARG A 57 -3.14 -6.93 -47.35
N ASN A 58 -2.71 -5.93 -46.57
CA ASN A 58 -3.14 -4.56 -46.76
C ASN A 58 -1.94 -3.63 -46.50
N ASN A 59 -1.60 -2.84 -47.51
CA ASN A 59 -0.53 -1.85 -47.48
C ASN A 59 -1.04 -0.60 -46.74
N GLU A 60 -1.27 -0.73 -45.45
CA GLU A 60 -1.42 0.42 -44.57
C GLU A 60 -0.07 0.69 -43.92
N SER A 61 0.46 1.89 -44.19
CA SER A 61 1.60 2.43 -43.47
C SER A 61 1.24 2.46 -41.99
N PHE A 62 1.68 1.44 -41.24
CA PHE A 62 1.71 1.50 -39.78
C PHE A 62 2.74 2.55 -39.42
N THR A 63 2.31 3.81 -39.37
CA THR A 63 2.99 4.80 -38.55
C THR A 63 3.08 4.20 -37.16
N PRO A 64 4.27 4.03 -36.57
CA PRO A 64 4.37 3.64 -35.18
C PRO A 64 3.56 4.65 -34.38
N THR A 65 2.42 4.23 -33.84
CA THR A 65 1.77 5.01 -32.81
C THR A 65 2.81 5.11 -31.71
N GLU A 66 3.36 6.30 -31.47
CA GLU A 66 4.18 6.53 -30.29
C GLU A 66 3.34 6.11 -29.10
N SER A 67 3.66 4.93 -28.56
CA SER A 67 3.13 4.46 -27.29
C SER A 67 3.83 5.31 -26.23
N TYR A 68 3.36 6.54 -26.05
CA TYR A 68 3.68 7.33 -24.88
C TYR A 68 3.32 6.46 -23.67
N GLY A 69 4.32 6.08 -22.89
CA GLY A 69 4.24 4.98 -21.95
C GLY A 69 3.16 5.18 -20.90
N THR A 70 2.05 4.46 -21.03
CA THR A 70 1.04 4.40 -19.96
C THR A 70 1.50 3.59 -18.74
N ALA A 71 2.77 3.16 -18.71
CA ALA A 71 3.31 2.24 -17.72
C ALA A 71 3.96 2.98 -16.55
N CYS A 72 3.59 2.57 -15.34
CA CYS A 72 4.29 2.98 -14.13
C CYS A 72 5.65 2.29 -14.01
N SER A 73 6.56 2.88 -13.24
CA SER A 73 7.83 2.23 -12.91
C SER A 73 7.58 0.96 -12.09
N LYS A 74 8.54 0.04 -12.08
CA LYS A 74 8.49 -1.15 -11.21
C LYS A 74 8.18 -0.73 -9.77
N ASP A 75 7.30 -1.49 -9.11
CA ASP A 75 6.83 -1.29 -7.73
C ASP A 75 5.88 -0.10 -7.54
N TRP A 76 5.37 0.51 -8.62
CA TRP A 76 4.32 1.53 -8.58
C TRP A 76 3.03 1.01 -9.19
N ASP A 77 1.91 1.27 -8.53
CA ASP A 77 0.59 0.86 -8.99
C ASP A 77 -0.05 1.92 -9.89
N LEU A 78 -0.56 1.51 -11.06
CA LEU A 78 -1.28 2.38 -11.99
C LEU A 78 -2.77 2.44 -11.61
N TYR A 79 -3.27 3.65 -11.36
CA TYR A 79 -4.70 3.90 -11.20
C TYR A 79 -5.08 5.23 -11.83
N GLN A 80 -6.07 5.21 -12.74
CA GLN A 80 -6.60 6.40 -13.44
C GLN A 80 -5.52 7.34 -14.02
N GLY A 81 -4.51 6.78 -14.69
CA GLY A 81 -3.45 7.56 -15.33
C GLY A 81 -2.45 8.19 -14.35
N ARG A 82 -2.39 7.70 -13.11
CA ARG A 82 -1.44 8.11 -12.06
C ARG A 82 -0.76 6.89 -11.48
N CYS A 83 0.49 7.05 -11.06
CA CYS A 83 1.29 6.00 -10.44
C CYS A 83 1.41 6.27 -8.95
N PHE A 84 1.15 5.25 -8.12
CA PHE A 84 1.23 5.34 -6.66
C PHE A 84 2.30 4.40 -6.10
N TRP A 85 3.00 4.84 -5.07
CA TRP A 85 3.96 4.03 -4.33
C TRP A 85 3.69 4.13 -2.84
N PHE A 86 3.52 3.00 -2.19
CA PHE A 86 3.23 2.90 -0.77
C PHE A 86 4.51 2.53 -0.04
N SER A 87 4.90 3.34 0.94
CA SER A 87 6.06 3.02 1.76
C SER A 87 5.80 1.81 2.64
N ILE A 88 6.84 1.01 2.87
CA ILE A 88 6.83 -0.05 3.88
C ILE A 88 7.38 0.50 5.20
N SER A 89 8.36 1.40 5.11
CA SER A 89 8.94 2.08 6.26
C SER A 89 8.08 3.26 6.73
N GLU A 90 8.33 3.69 7.97
CA GLU A 90 7.67 4.84 8.58
C GLU A 90 8.67 5.99 8.75
N SER A 91 8.18 7.22 8.61
CA SER A 91 8.99 8.43 8.77
C SER A 91 8.11 9.64 9.08
N PRO A 92 8.66 10.72 9.68
CA PRO A 92 7.96 11.99 9.79
C PRO A 92 7.52 12.53 8.43
N TRP A 93 6.51 13.40 8.42
CA TRP A 93 5.89 13.91 7.18
C TRP A 93 6.91 14.59 6.25
N ASN A 94 7.81 15.40 6.81
CA ASN A 94 8.84 16.10 6.01
C ASN A 94 9.78 15.12 5.31
N ALA A 95 10.30 14.12 6.02
CA ALA A 95 11.17 13.09 5.44
C ALA A 95 10.43 12.23 4.40
N SER A 96 9.16 11.92 4.65
CA SER A 96 8.27 11.24 3.71
C SER A 96 8.09 12.06 2.42
N ASN A 97 7.86 13.36 2.55
CA ASN A 97 7.72 14.27 1.41
C ASN A 97 9.03 14.37 0.59
N GLU A 98 10.17 14.50 1.26
CA GLU A 98 11.49 14.51 0.61
C GLU A 98 11.78 13.21 -0.14
N ASP A 99 11.36 12.06 0.41
CA ASP A 99 11.48 10.77 -0.26
C ASP A 99 10.65 10.71 -1.56
N CYS A 100 9.40 11.20 -1.53
CA CYS A 100 8.61 11.30 -2.75
C CYS A 100 9.27 12.22 -3.79
N ILE A 101 9.80 13.37 -3.37
CA ILE A 101 10.50 14.31 -4.26
C ILE A 101 11.71 13.62 -4.90
N ARG A 102 12.51 12.87 -4.13
CA ARG A 102 13.67 12.12 -4.63
C ARG A 102 13.30 11.08 -5.68
N LYS A 103 12.07 10.54 -5.62
CA LYS A 103 11.50 9.59 -6.60
C LYS A 103 10.84 10.26 -7.81
N GLY A 104 10.95 11.59 -7.94
CA GLY A 104 10.29 12.37 -8.98
C GLY A 104 8.77 12.40 -8.81
N ALA A 105 8.30 12.39 -7.56
CA ALA A 105 6.90 12.31 -7.18
C ALA A 105 6.56 13.36 -6.11
N MET A 106 5.31 13.37 -5.69
CA MET A 106 4.83 14.14 -4.54
C MET A 106 4.05 13.22 -3.60
N LEU A 107 3.77 13.63 -2.36
CA LEU A 107 2.80 12.90 -1.54
C LEU A 107 1.44 12.88 -2.23
N ALA A 108 0.72 11.75 -2.12
CA ALA A 108 -0.50 11.50 -2.85
C ALA A 108 -1.61 12.51 -2.52
N ILE A 109 -2.39 12.89 -3.52
CA ILE A 109 -3.48 13.85 -3.40
C ILE A 109 -4.79 13.11 -3.58
N ALA A 110 -5.57 12.92 -2.52
CA ALA A 110 -6.83 12.18 -2.56
C ALA A 110 -8.03 13.13 -2.74
N ASP A 111 -8.04 13.86 -3.86
CA ASP A 111 -8.99 14.95 -4.14
C ASP A 111 -10.33 14.49 -4.75
N THR A 112 -10.45 13.23 -5.15
CA THR A 112 -11.71 12.61 -5.58
C THR A 112 -12.10 11.43 -4.68
N PRO A 113 -13.41 11.16 -4.51
CA PRO A 113 -13.88 9.99 -3.75
C PRO A 113 -13.34 8.66 -4.29
N GLU A 114 -13.24 8.51 -5.61
CA GLU A 114 -12.76 7.29 -6.27
C GLU A 114 -11.29 7.03 -5.94
N LYS A 115 -10.48 8.10 -6.01
CA LYS A 115 -9.06 8.03 -5.69
C LYS A 115 -8.84 7.79 -4.20
N LEU A 116 -9.59 8.46 -3.32
CA LEU A 116 -9.55 8.18 -1.89
C LEU A 116 -9.89 6.71 -1.59
N ASN A 117 -10.95 6.18 -2.20
CA ASN A 117 -11.36 4.79 -2.00
C ASN A 117 -10.29 3.79 -2.46
N TYR A 118 -9.66 4.04 -3.60
CA TYR A 118 -8.54 3.24 -4.08
C TYR A 118 -7.36 3.25 -3.08
N LEU A 119 -6.91 4.43 -2.64
CA LEU A 119 -5.81 4.54 -1.68
C LEU A 119 -6.14 3.88 -0.33
N GLN A 120 -7.38 4.05 0.14
CA GLN A 120 -7.91 3.41 1.35
C GLN A 120 -7.96 1.88 1.24
N GLY A 121 -8.23 1.35 0.04
CA GLY A 121 -8.25 -0.09 -0.23
C GLY A 121 -6.87 -0.72 -0.07
N ILE A 122 -5.82 -0.05 -0.57
CA ILE A 122 -4.44 -0.54 -0.47
C ILE A 122 -3.84 -0.30 0.92
N ALA A 123 -4.11 0.87 1.52
CA ALA A 123 -3.57 1.23 2.83
C ALA A 123 -3.98 0.24 3.95
N GLY A 124 -5.19 -0.32 3.87
CA GLY A 124 -5.62 -1.38 4.78
C GLY A 124 -5.63 -0.94 6.25
N ALA A 125 -4.91 -1.69 7.10
CA ALA A 125 -4.88 -1.48 8.55
C ALA A 125 -3.78 -0.49 9.01
N GLU A 126 -3.01 0.09 8.10
CA GLU A 126 -1.89 0.96 8.42
C GLU A 126 -2.24 2.44 8.19
N LYS A 127 -1.54 3.35 8.86
CA LYS A 127 -1.68 4.79 8.63
C LYS A 127 -0.65 5.28 7.62
N TYR A 128 -1.13 6.03 6.64
CA TYR A 128 -0.28 6.63 5.61
C TYR A 128 -0.46 8.14 5.53
N PHE A 129 0.63 8.88 5.59
CA PHE A 129 0.68 10.27 5.22
C PHE A 129 0.33 10.48 3.74
N ILE A 130 -0.43 11.56 3.51
CA ILE A 130 -0.79 12.08 2.19
C ILE A 130 -0.45 13.58 2.09
N GLY A 131 -0.59 14.13 0.89
CA GLY A 131 -0.26 15.51 0.56
C GLY A 131 -1.30 16.55 1.05
N LEU A 132 -1.88 16.37 2.23
CA LEU A 132 -2.84 17.30 2.85
C LEU A 132 -2.26 17.88 4.14
N ILE A 133 -2.18 19.21 4.20
CA ILE A 133 -1.56 19.94 5.32
C ILE A 133 -2.47 21.07 5.79
N ARG A 134 -2.38 21.40 7.08
CA ARG A 134 -3.05 22.59 7.64
C ARG A 134 -2.19 23.82 7.41
N GLN A 135 -2.77 24.85 6.81
CA GLN A 135 -2.11 26.13 6.58
C GLN A 135 -2.08 26.96 7.87
N PRO A 136 -0.91 27.38 8.38
CA PRO A 136 -0.81 28.11 9.65
C PRO A 136 -1.60 29.44 9.66
N ALA A 137 -1.64 30.16 8.54
CA ALA A 137 -2.27 31.47 8.45
C ALA A 137 -3.81 31.40 8.35
N GLU A 138 -4.32 30.46 7.56
CA GLU A 138 -5.76 30.33 7.27
C GLU A 138 -6.48 29.39 8.23
N LYS A 139 -5.72 28.62 9.05
CA LYS A 139 -6.21 27.50 9.87
C LYS A 139 -7.08 26.48 9.10
N ASN A 140 -6.89 26.42 7.79
CA ASN A 140 -7.64 25.55 6.87
C ASN A 140 -6.73 24.48 6.26
N TRP A 141 -7.33 23.38 5.82
CA TRP A 141 -6.64 22.28 5.14
C TRP A 141 -6.46 22.59 3.64
N ARG A 142 -5.29 22.28 3.10
CA ARG A 142 -4.97 22.49 1.68
C ARG A 142 -4.06 21.38 1.15
N TRP A 143 -4.30 20.98 -0.09
CA TRP A 143 -3.42 20.04 -0.78
C TRP A 143 -2.08 20.70 -1.11
N ILE A 144 -1.00 19.92 -1.13
CA ILE A 144 0.36 20.42 -1.43
C ILE A 144 0.51 20.97 -2.86
N ASN A 145 -0.38 20.60 -3.79
CA ASN A 145 -0.47 21.21 -5.13
C ASN A 145 -1.24 22.55 -5.13
N LYS A 146 -1.55 23.10 -3.96
CA LYS A 146 -2.30 24.35 -3.73
C LYS A 146 -3.81 24.28 -4.01
N SER A 147 -4.34 23.15 -4.46
CA SER A 147 -5.79 22.99 -4.66
C SER A 147 -6.55 22.98 -3.33
N LEU A 148 -7.83 23.36 -3.40
CA LEU A 148 -8.70 23.45 -2.22
C LEU A 148 -9.12 22.06 -1.74
N PHE A 149 -9.05 21.85 -0.42
CA PHE A 149 -9.66 20.69 0.20
C PHE A 149 -11.15 20.94 0.43
N ARG A 150 -12.01 19.99 0.04
CA ARG A 150 -13.48 20.11 0.12
C ARG A 150 -14.11 19.06 1.05
N GLY A 151 -13.30 18.27 1.76
CA GLY A 151 -13.76 17.24 2.68
C GLY A 151 -13.78 17.70 4.14
N THR A 152 -13.90 16.74 5.04
CA THR A 152 -13.75 16.93 6.48
C THR A 152 -12.55 16.14 6.99
N VAL A 153 -11.88 16.69 8.02
CA VAL A 153 -10.80 16.00 8.72
C VAL A 153 -11.32 15.59 10.10
N ALA A 154 -11.11 14.34 10.47
CA ALA A 154 -11.44 13.80 11.78
C ALA A 154 -10.28 13.98 12.77
N ASN A 155 -10.57 13.84 14.05
CA ASN A 155 -9.58 13.88 15.13
C ASN A 155 -8.76 15.19 15.17
N GLU A 156 -9.37 16.31 14.79
CA GLU A 156 -8.69 17.60 14.72
C GLU A 156 -8.16 18.05 16.08
N ASN A 157 -6.90 18.45 16.09
CA ASN A 157 -6.24 19.09 17.21
C ASN A 157 -5.45 20.29 16.70
N PRO A 158 -5.38 21.44 17.40
CA PRO A 158 -4.64 22.62 16.95
C PRO A 158 -3.17 22.36 16.59
N ASN A 159 -2.53 21.36 17.20
CA ASN A 159 -1.13 21.01 16.96
C ASN A 159 -0.94 20.02 15.80
N PHE A 160 -2.02 19.46 15.27
CA PHE A 160 -1.97 18.44 14.21
C PHE A 160 -2.10 19.14 12.86
N ASN A 161 -0.99 19.23 12.13
CA ASN A 161 -0.92 19.97 10.88
C ASN A 161 -0.76 19.07 9.64
N CYS A 162 -0.74 17.75 9.83
CA CYS A 162 -0.63 16.75 8.78
C CYS A 162 -1.83 15.81 8.80
N VAL A 163 -2.00 15.00 7.75
CA VAL A 163 -3.13 14.07 7.62
C VAL A 163 -2.66 12.68 7.24
N THR A 164 -3.28 11.68 7.87
CA THR A 164 -3.16 10.26 7.49
C THR A 164 -4.48 9.67 6.99
N ILE A 165 -4.39 8.65 6.15
CA ILE A 165 -5.51 7.76 5.75
C ILE A 165 -5.14 6.29 6.01
N GLY A 166 -6.10 5.36 5.86
CA GLY A 166 -5.87 3.91 5.90
C GLY A 166 -6.63 3.22 7.04
N LEU A 167 -6.00 3.03 8.20
CA LEU A 167 -6.57 2.38 9.39
C LEU A 167 -8.05 2.73 9.65
N THR A 168 -8.44 3.98 9.39
CA THR A 168 -9.82 4.45 9.39
C THR A 168 -10.26 4.83 7.97
N LYS A 169 -11.58 4.90 7.72
CA LYS A 169 -12.14 5.38 6.45
C LYS A 169 -12.23 6.91 6.34
N THR A 170 -11.50 7.64 7.18
CA THR A 170 -11.52 9.11 7.25
C THR A 170 -10.15 9.70 6.89
N PHE A 171 -10.13 11.02 6.64
CA PHE A 171 -8.92 11.82 6.75
C PHE A 171 -8.68 12.12 8.23
N ASP A 172 -7.61 11.59 8.81
CA ASP A 172 -7.32 11.79 10.23
C ASP A 172 -6.20 12.83 10.41
N ALA A 173 -6.46 13.87 11.20
CA ALA A 173 -5.42 14.80 11.60
C ALA A 173 -4.32 14.08 12.40
N ALA A 174 -3.07 14.44 12.14
CA ALA A 174 -1.89 13.82 12.72
C ALA A 174 -0.80 14.85 13.04
N LEU A 175 0.06 14.50 14.00
CA LEU A 175 1.32 15.19 14.23
C LEU A 175 2.26 14.91 13.07
N CYS A 176 2.86 15.95 12.51
CA CYS A 176 3.80 15.82 11.39
C CYS A 176 5.10 15.12 11.77
N ASP A 177 5.49 15.20 13.05
CA ASP A 177 6.73 14.61 13.56
C ASP A 177 6.58 13.14 13.99
N THR A 178 5.35 12.62 14.03
CA THR A 178 5.11 11.20 14.27
C THR A 178 5.44 10.41 13.00
N SER A 179 6.15 9.29 13.17
CA SER A 179 6.43 8.38 12.07
C SER A 179 5.18 7.62 11.66
N TYR A 180 4.82 7.73 10.39
CA TYR A 180 3.83 6.89 9.72
C TYR A 180 4.38 6.46 8.37
N ARG A 181 3.70 5.51 7.73
CA ARG A 181 3.97 5.22 6.31
C ARG A 181 3.52 6.41 5.46
N TRP A 182 3.83 6.41 4.18
CA TRP A 182 3.42 7.49 3.26
C TRP A 182 3.16 6.95 1.86
N ILE A 183 2.38 7.71 1.09
CA ILE A 183 2.02 7.37 -0.29
C ILE A 183 2.56 8.46 -1.20
N CYS A 184 3.36 8.06 -2.18
CA CYS A 184 3.81 8.94 -3.25
C CYS A 184 2.95 8.79 -4.51
N GLU A 185 2.88 9.85 -5.31
CA GLU A 185 2.11 9.93 -6.55
C GLU A 185 2.89 10.68 -7.65
N LYS A 186 2.86 10.17 -8.89
CA LYS A 186 3.40 10.84 -10.09
C LYS A 186 2.65 10.47 -11.37
N THR A 187 2.95 11.17 -12.48
CA THR A 187 2.51 10.76 -13.82
C THR A 187 3.27 9.50 -14.29
N PRO A 188 2.64 8.66 -15.13
CA PRO A 188 3.33 7.64 -15.94
C PRO A 188 4.44 8.23 -16.83
N LYS A 189 5.33 7.38 -17.36
CA LYS A 189 6.54 7.77 -18.11
C LYS A 189 6.32 8.00 -19.59
#